data_AF-A0A6P0X536-F1
#
_entry.id   AF-A0A6P0X536-F1
#
_cell.length_a   1.000
_cell.length_b   1.000
_cell.length_c   1.000
_cell.angle_alpha   90.00
_cell.angle_beta   90.00
_cell.angle_gamma   90.00
#
_symmetry.space_group_name_H-M   'P 1'
#
loop_
_entity.id
_entity.type
_entity.pdbx_description
1 polymer ?
#
loop_
_entity_poly.entity_id
_entity_poly.type
_entity_poly.pdbx_seq_one_letter_code
_entity_poly.pdbx_strand_id
1 'polypeptide(L)'
;MAQDQEVELKVGVVQRFGDEVKDELTLQATAGDRLTLDFLSGDMQPQTLSTEKLKLEVAMQPLPVPAVEERIVLSDHGTFETAEDSANQWRSRGIEVEVV
;
A
#
# COMPACT_ATOMS: atom_id res chain seq x y z
N MET A 1 23.28 -36.68 11.33
CA MET A 1 22.90 -35.52 12.16
C MET A 1 22.88 -34.32 11.22
N ALA A 2 21.70 -33.85 10.82
CA ALA A 2 21.59 -32.66 9.96
C ALA A 2 21.77 -31.43 10.85
N GLN A 3 22.67 -30.54 10.47
CA GLN A 3 22.89 -29.26 11.15
C GLN A 3 21.78 -28.31 10.71
N ASP A 4 20.97 -27.83 11.66
CA ASP A 4 20.04 -26.73 11.41
C ASP A 4 20.84 -25.50 11.02
N GLN A 5 20.62 -25.04 9.80
CA GLN A 5 21.27 -23.85 9.27
C GLN A 5 20.43 -22.66 9.68
N GLU A 6 20.95 -21.86 10.62
CA GLU A 6 20.28 -20.67 11.14
C GLU A 6 20.15 -19.64 10.02
N VAL A 7 18.94 -19.47 9.49
CA VAL A 7 18.65 -18.50 8.43
C VAL A 7 18.33 -17.16 9.06
N GLU A 8 19.15 -16.15 8.78
CA GLU A 8 18.88 -14.77 9.20
C GLU A 8 17.70 -14.21 8.40
N LEU A 9 16.53 -14.10 9.03
CA LEU A 9 15.32 -13.54 8.43
C LEU A 9 15.40 -12.02 8.42
N LYS A 10 15.50 -11.42 7.23
CA LYS A 10 15.36 -9.98 7.02
C LYS A 10 13.90 -9.63 6.80
N VAL A 11 13.20 -9.28 7.87
CA VAL A 11 11.80 -8.88 7.83
C VAL A 11 11.71 -7.37 7.69
N GLY A 12 11.13 -6.90 6.58
CA GLY A 12 10.68 -5.51 6.43
C GLY A 12 9.20 -5.41 6.79
N VAL A 13 8.81 -4.37 7.53
CA VAL A 13 7.40 -4.03 7.73
C VAL A 13 7.01 -3.02 6.66
N VAL A 14 6.12 -3.41 5.75
CA VAL A 14 5.47 -2.47 4.84
C VAL A 14 4.20 -1.99 5.52
N GLN A 15 4.16 -0.72 5.91
CA GLN A 15 2.94 -0.10 6.42
C GLN A 15 2.22 0.57 5.24
N ARG A 16 1.04 0.04 4.92
CA ARG A 16 0.10 0.66 3.97
C ARG A 16 -0.83 1.60 4.72
N PHE A 17 -1.19 2.72 4.08
CA PHE A 17 -2.14 3.70 4.60
C PHE A 17 -3.10 4.07 3.47
N GLY A 18 -4.40 4.13 3.77
CA GLY A 18 -5.41 4.52 2.81
C GLY A 18 -6.07 3.36 2.08
N ASP A 19 -6.06 2.17 2.68
CA ASP A 19 -6.83 1.03 2.17
C ASP A 19 -8.34 1.25 2.41
N GLU A 20 -8.71 1.97 3.48
CA GLU A 20 -10.07 2.42 3.72
C GLU A 20 -10.23 3.93 3.47
N VAL A 21 -11.36 4.32 2.87
CA VAL A 21 -11.66 5.74 2.56
C VAL A 21 -11.75 6.66 3.79
N LYS A 22 -11.80 6.09 5.00
CA LYS A 22 -11.86 6.83 6.27
C LYS A 22 -10.55 6.75 7.06
N ASP A 23 -9.49 6.21 6.45
CA ASP A 23 -8.19 6.14 7.11
C ASP A 23 -7.66 7.55 7.38
N GLU A 24 -7.20 7.73 8.62
CA GLU A 24 -6.59 8.97 9.09
C GLU A 24 -5.25 8.66 9.76
N LEU A 25 -4.20 9.40 9.40
CA LEU A 25 -2.88 9.26 9.99
C LEU A 25 -2.41 10.62 10.51
N THR A 26 -2.14 10.68 11.81
CA THR A 26 -1.50 11.85 12.41
C THR A 26 0.01 11.65 12.46
N LEU A 27 0.76 12.57 11.84
CA LEU A 27 2.20 12.67 12.06
C LEU A 27 2.46 13.81 13.05
N GLN A 28 3.30 13.54 14.05
CA GLN A 28 3.66 14.49 15.09
C GLN A 28 5.17 14.50 15.27
N ALA A 29 5.76 15.71 15.27
CA ALA A 29 7.17 15.89 15.56
C ALA A 29 7.49 15.51 17.01
N THR A 30 8.73 15.07 17.22
CA THR A 30 9.32 14.95 18.55
C THR A 30 9.36 16.29 19.26
N ALA A 31 9.36 16.26 20.60
CA ALA A 31 9.32 17.48 21.40
C ALA A 31 10.54 18.37 21.11
N GLY A 32 10.29 19.61 20.71
CA GLY A 32 11.32 20.58 20.34
C GLY A 32 11.70 20.58 18.86
N ASP A 33 11.20 19.61 18.07
CA ASP A 33 11.42 19.52 16.63
C ASP A 33 10.19 19.99 15.83
N ARG A 34 10.36 20.07 14.50
CA ARG A 34 9.29 20.37 13.54
C ARG A 34 9.34 19.42 12.36
N LEU A 35 8.18 19.13 11.79
CA LEU A 35 8.03 18.49 10.49
C LEU A 35 8.23 19.55 9.41
N THR A 36 8.96 19.19 8.35
CA THR A 36 9.05 19.97 7.12
C THR A 36 8.41 19.16 6.01
N LEU A 37 7.42 19.76 5.34
CA LEU A 37 6.73 19.15 4.21
C LEU A 37 7.01 19.98 2.97
N ASP A 38 7.34 19.32 1.87
CA ASP A 38 7.45 19.93 0.55
C ASP A 38 6.42 19.28 -0.37
N PHE A 39 5.53 20.08 -0.94
CA PHE A 39 4.44 19.60 -1.79
C PHE A 39 4.04 20.64 -2.83
N LEU A 40 3.32 20.19 -3.86
CA LEU A 40 2.64 21.07 -4.80
C LEU A 40 1.28 21.42 -4.23
N SER A 41 1.01 22.72 -4.10
CA SER A 41 -0.31 23.23 -3.70
C SER A 41 -1.33 23.06 -4.84
N GLY A 42 -2.61 23.31 -4.57
CA GLY A 42 -3.70 23.13 -5.55
C GLY A 42 -3.56 23.99 -6.83
N ASP A 43 -2.70 25.01 -6.79
CA ASP A 43 -2.29 25.84 -7.93
C ASP A 43 -1.02 25.34 -8.63
N MET A 44 -0.57 24.11 -8.34
CA MET A 44 0.64 23.47 -8.87
C MET A 44 1.94 24.20 -8.52
N GLN A 45 1.92 25.12 -7.55
CA GLN A 45 3.14 25.80 -7.09
C GLN A 45 3.79 25.04 -5.93
N PRO A 46 5.13 24.92 -5.93
CA PRO A 46 5.86 24.36 -4.80
C PRO A 46 5.64 25.18 -3.53
N GLN A 47 5.33 24.50 -2.43
CA GLN A 47 5.22 25.09 -1.10
C GLN A 47 5.96 24.24 -0.09
N THR A 48 6.55 24.93 0.90
CA THR A 48 7.18 24.31 2.06
C THR A 48 6.40 24.71 3.31
N LEU A 49 5.99 23.72 4.10
CA LEU A 49 5.29 23.91 5.37
C LEU A 49 6.13 23.39 6.53
N SER A 50 6.30 24.21 7.59
CA SER A 50 6.94 23.78 8.84
C SER A 50 5.93 23.77 10.00
N THR A 51 5.59 22.59 10.51
CA THR A 51 4.56 22.39 11.53
C THR A 51 4.99 21.35 12.57
N GLU A 52 4.35 21.35 13.74
CA GLU A 52 4.59 20.34 14.79
C GLU A 52 3.74 19.07 14.59
N LYS A 53 2.63 19.20 13.87
CA LYS A 53 1.67 18.13 13.64
C LYS A 53 0.95 18.33 12.32
N LEU A 54 0.63 17.23 11.64
CA LEU A 54 -0.23 17.20 10.46
C LEU A 54 -1.14 15.97 10.51
N LYS A 55 -2.28 16.07 9.81
CA LYS A 55 -3.22 14.97 9.61
C LYS A 55 -3.25 14.64 8.12
N LEU A 56 -3.03 13.38 7.79
CA LEU A 56 -3.20 12.80 6.47
C LEU A 56 -4.56 12.11 6.43
N GLU A 57 -5.29 12.31 5.35
CA GLU A 57 -6.60 11.74 5.09
C GLU A 57 -6.64 11.24 3.65
N VAL A 58 -7.47 10.23 3.40
CA VAL A 58 -7.73 9.75 2.04
C VAL A 58 -8.70 10.70 1.34
N ALA A 59 -8.24 11.36 0.27
CA ALA A 59 -9.09 12.21 -0.57
C ALA A 59 -9.49 11.45 -1.84
N MET A 60 -10.78 11.14 -1.97
CA MET A 60 -11.33 10.55 -3.19
C MET A 60 -11.22 11.55 -4.34
N GLN A 61 -10.49 11.17 -5.39
CA GLN A 61 -10.36 11.97 -6.61
C GLN A 61 -11.07 11.28 -7.77
N PRO A 62 -11.83 12.03 -8.60
CA PRO A 62 -12.43 11.47 -9.79
C PRO A 62 -11.34 11.08 -10.79
N LEU A 63 -11.54 9.95 -11.48
CA LEU A 63 -10.69 9.60 -12.61
C LEU A 63 -10.89 10.61 -13.75
N PRO A 64 -9.82 11.03 -14.46
CA PRO A 64 -9.93 11.95 -15.60
C PRO A 64 -10.88 11.44 -16.70
N VAL A 65 -10.91 10.11 -16.87
CA VAL A 65 -11.86 9.39 -17.73
C VAL A 65 -12.51 8.31 -16.88
N PRO A 66 -13.85 8.23 -16.81
CA PRO A 66 -14.52 7.13 -16.13
C PRO A 66 -14.08 5.78 -16.72
N ALA A 67 -13.64 4.87 -15.85
CA ALA A 67 -13.25 3.52 -16.23
C ALA A 67 -14.20 2.51 -15.55
N VAL A 68 -14.52 1.45 -16.27
CA VAL A 68 -15.20 0.27 -15.71
C VAL A 68 -14.18 -0.85 -15.72
N GLU A 69 -13.90 -1.42 -14.56
CA GLU A 69 -13.09 -2.62 -14.41
C GLU A 69 -14.00 -3.81 -14.16
N GLU A 70 -13.83 -4.86 -14.96
CA GLU A 70 -14.54 -6.12 -14.79
C GLU A 70 -13.54 -7.19 -14.37
N ARG A 71 -13.89 -7.97 -13.34
CA ARG A 71 -13.04 -9.03 -12.80
C ARG A 71 -13.85 -10.32 -12.72
N ILE A 72 -13.18 -11.45 -12.95
CA ILE A 72 -13.76 -12.78 -12.79
C ILE A 72 -13.06 -13.45 -11.61
N VAL A 73 -13.84 -13.99 -10.68
CA VAL A 73 -13.31 -14.83 -9.59
C VAL A 73 -13.07 -16.23 -10.16
N LEU A 74 -11.80 -16.63 -10.26
CA LEU A 74 -11.41 -17.91 -10.83
C LEU A 74 -11.51 -19.06 -9.82
N SER A 75 -11.27 -18.78 -8.54
CA SER A 75 -11.33 -19.76 -7.45
C SER A 75 -11.37 -19.06 -6.09
N ASP A 76 -11.70 -19.81 -5.03
CA ASP A 76 -11.66 -19.40 -3.63
C ASP A 76 -10.79 -20.38 -2.83
N HIS A 77 -10.01 -19.88 -1.89
CA HIS A 77 -8.95 -20.63 -1.20
C HIS A 77 -8.88 -20.27 0.28
N GLY A 78 -8.71 -21.28 1.14
CA GLY A 78 -8.66 -21.09 2.59
C GLY A 78 -7.33 -20.56 3.14
N THR A 79 -6.29 -20.46 2.31
CA THR A 79 -4.96 -19.94 2.70
C THR A 79 -4.31 -19.16 1.56
N PHE A 80 -3.46 -18.19 1.90
CA PHE A 80 -2.71 -17.39 0.92
C PHE A 80 -1.81 -18.27 0.07
N GLU A 81 -1.14 -19.25 0.67
CA GLU A 81 -0.20 -20.16 -0.02
C GLU A 81 -0.90 -20.95 -1.12
N THR A 82 -2.10 -21.47 -0.85
CA THR A 82 -2.89 -22.19 -1.86
C THR A 82 -3.46 -21.27 -2.94
N ALA A 83 -3.78 -20.02 -2.59
CA ALA A 83 -4.23 -19.02 -3.56
C ALA A 83 -3.08 -18.58 -4.48
N GLU A 84 -1.89 -18.38 -3.93
CA GLU A 84 -0.68 -17.98 -4.64
C GLU A 84 -0.20 -19.08 -5.60
N ASP A 85 -0.22 -20.35 -5.17
CA ASP A 85 0.11 -21.48 -6.06
C ASP A 85 -0.86 -21.55 -7.25
N SER A 86 -2.17 -21.46 -7.00
CA SER A 86 -3.19 -21.41 -8.05
C SER A 86 -2.99 -20.21 -8.99
N ALA A 87 -2.71 -19.04 -8.44
CA ALA A 87 -2.43 -17.83 -9.21
C ALA A 87 -1.19 -18.01 -10.12
N ASN A 88 -0.13 -18.65 -9.62
CA ASN A 88 1.06 -18.94 -10.43
C ASN A 88 0.76 -19.91 -11.59
N GLN A 89 -0.14 -20.87 -11.40
CA GLN A 89 -0.59 -21.75 -12.49
C GLN A 89 -1.32 -20.94 -13.58
N TRP A 90 -2.15 -19.97 -13.22
CA TRP A 90 -2.81 -19.09 -14.20
C TRP A 90 -1.84 -18.15 -14.90
N ARG A 91 -0.90 -17.54 -14.17
CA ARG A 91 0.16 -16.70 -14.74
C ARG A 91 1.03 -17.48 -15.73
N SER A 92 1.34 -18.75 -15.43
CA SER A 92 2.10 -19.62 -16.35
C SER A 92 1.39 -19.86 -17.70
N ARG A 93 0.07 -19.66 -17.74
CA ARG A 93 -0.77 -19.75 -18.95
C ARG A 93 -1.02 -18.39 -19.60
N GLY A 94 -0.36 -17.34 -19.12
CA GLY A 94 -0.50 -15.97 -19.62
C GLY A 94 -1.75 -15.23 -19.12
N ILE A 95 -2.39 -15.72 -18.06
CA ILE A 95 -3.55 -15.05 -17.46
C ILE A 95 -3.09 -14.23 -16.26
N GLU A 96 -3.32 -12.92 -16.31
CA GLU A 96 -3.05 -12.02 -15.21
C GLU A 96 -4.09 -12.20 -14.10
N VAL A 97 -3.61 -12.37 -12.87
CA VAL A 97 -4.44 -12.66 -11.70
C VAL A 97 -3.86 -11.98 -10.46
N GLU A 98 -4.76 -11.56 -9.58
CA GLU A 98 -4.49 -10.96 -8.28
C GLU A 98 -4.98 -11.90 -7.17
N VAL A 99 -4.21 -12.00 -6.08
CA VAL A 99 -4.68 -12.62 -4.82
C VAL A 99 -5.14 -11.47 -3.94
N VAL A 100 -6.44 -11.45 -3.63
CA VAL A 100 -7.13 -10.38 -2.90
C VAL A 100 -7.42 -10.82 -1.47
#